data_AF-K2EUV7-F1
#
_entry.id   AF-K2EUV7-F1
#
_cell.length_a   1.000
_cell.length_b   1.000
_cell.length_c   1.000
_cell.angle_alpha   90.00
_cell.angle_beta   90.00
_cell.angle_gamma   90.00
#
_symmetry.space_group_name_H-M   'P 1'
#
loop_
_entity.id
_entity.type
_entity.pdbx_description
1 polymer ?
#
loop_
_entity_poly.entity_id
_entity_poly.type
_entity_poly.pdbx_seq_one_letter_code
_entity_poly.pdbx_strand_id
1 'polypeptide(L)'
;MPVCARCLGIYAGIFIGAVIYPLFRKLNSTQIPKFKYLLIFLAPLVFDGIFQTFGLYKSSNHIRLFTGILGASALVFYFLPLLNQIYNRFKNEK
;
A
#
# COMPACT_ATOMS: atom_id res chain seq x y z
N MET A 1 2.37 12.82 -20.36
CA MET A 1 3.05 12.60 -19.05
C MET A 1 3.68 11.22 -19.11
N PRO A 2 5.00 11.05 -18.87
CA PRO A 2 5.64 9.74 -19.00
C PRO A 2 5.16 8.73 -17.96
N VAL A 3 4.48 9.18 -16.88
CA VAL A 3 3.89 8.33 -15.84
C VAL A 3 2.53 8.91 -15.40
N CYS A 4 1.53 8.05 -15.18
CA CYS A 4 0.17 8.45 -14.77
C CYS A 4 0.15 8.96 -13.31
N ALA A 5 -0.75 9.89 -12.97
CA ALA A 5 -0.88 10.37 -11.58
C ALA A 5 -1.17 9.27 -10.55
N ARG A 6 -1.88 8.21 -10.97
CA ARG A 6 -2.10 7.00 -10.16
C ARG A 6 -0.78 6.28 -9.83
N CYS A 7 0.07 6.08 -10.82
CA CYS A 7 1.38 5.42 -10.64
C CYS A 7 2.28 6.25 -9.73
N LEU A 8 2.28 7.59 -9.91
CA LEU A 8 3.00 8.50 -9.01
C LEU A 8 2.48 8.39 -7.57
N GLY A 9 1.15 8.35 -7.39
CA GLY A 9 0.54 8.12 -6.07
C GLY A 9 0.96 6.79 -5.45
N ILE A 10 1.03 5.71 -6.22
CA ILE A 10 1.48 4.40 -5.73
C ILE A 10 2.96 4.45 -5.31
N TYR A 11 3.85 5.00 -6.14
CA TYR A 11 5.27 5.12 -5.79
C TYR A 11 5.49 5.98 -4.54
N ALA A 12 4.81 7.12 -4.46
CA ALA A 12 4.84 7.99 -3.29
C ALA A 12 4.27 7.28 -2.05
N GLY A 13 3.16 6.54 -2.20
CA GLY A 13 2.55 5.79 -1.10
C GLY A 13 3.43 4.68 -0.56
N ILE A 14 4.14 3.95 -1.42
CA ILE A 14 5.12 2.94 -1.00
C ILE A 14 6.25 3.62 -0.21
N PHE A 15 6.80 4.72 -0.74
CA PHE A 15 7.89 5.45 -0.09
C PHE A 15 7.46 5.99 1.28
N ILE A 16 6.31 6.68 1.33
CA ILE A 16 5.73 7.22 2.56
C ILE A 16 5.42 6.09 3.55
N GLY A 17 4.81 5.01 3.09
CA GLY A 17 4.51 3.84 3.92
C GLY A 17 5.77 3.23 4.54
N ALA A 18 6.85 3.13 3.77
CA ALA A 18 8.13 2.59 4.25
C ALA A 18 8.81 3.50 5.28
N VAL A 19 8.76 4.82 5.06
CA VAL A 19 9.32 5.82 6.00
C VAL A 19 8.49 5.91 7.28
N ILE A 20 7.16 5.82 7.18
CA ILE A 20 6.24 5.90 8.32
C ILE A 20 6.22 4.59 9.14
N TYR A 21 6.43 3.44 8.50
CA TYR A 21 6.44 2.14 9.17
C TYR A 21 7.30 2.08 10.46
N PRO A 22 8.60 2.46 10.45
CA PRO A 22 9.45 2.41 11.65
C PRO A 22 8.98 3.32 12.80
N LEU A 23 8.19 4.37 12.51
CA LEU A 23 7.62 5.24 13.53
C LEU A 23 6.48 4.56 14.32
N PHE A 24 5.74 3.66 13.68
CA PHE A 24 4.60 2.97 14.30
C PHE A 24 4.92 1.54 14.75
N ARG A 25 5.91 0.88 14.14
CA ARG A 25 6.29 -0.50 14.45
C ARG A 25 7.79 -0.71 14.34
N LYS A 26 8.32 -1.62 15.17
CA LYS A 26 9.71 -2.07 15.06
C LYS A 26 9.92 -2.79 13.72
N LEU A 27 11.04 -2.49 13.06
CA LEU A 27 11.41 -3.12 11.78
C LEU A 27 11.52 -4.64 11.86
N ASN A 28 11.77 -5.25 13.02
CA ASN A 28 11.86 -6.70 13.18
C ASN A 28 10.53 -7.37 13.57
N SER A 29 9.42 -6.62 13.59
CA SER A 29 8.12 -7.18 13.96
C SER A 29 7.64 -8.14 12.86
N THR A 30 7.30 -9.37 13.27
CA THR A 30 6.62 -10.37 12.45
C THR A 30 5.10 -10.34 12.62
N GLN A 31 4.57 -9.46 13.47
CA GLN A 31 3.12 -9.37 13.68
C GLN A 31 2.45 -8.74 12.46
N ILE A 32 1.70 -9.54 11.72
CA ILE A 32 0.93 -9.06 10.57
C ILE A 32 -0.37 -8.40 11.08
N PRO A 33 -0.69 -7.16 10.64
CA PRO A 33 -1.96 -6.53 11.01
C PRO A 33 -3.15 -7.29 10.41
N LYS A 34 -4.34 -7.22 11.03
CA LYS A 34 -5.52 -7.94 10.55
C LYS A 34 -5.83 -7.54 9.10
N PHE A 35 -6.09 -8.53 8.24
CA PHE A 35 -6.40 -8.34 6.81
C PHE A 35 -7.55 -7.34 6.56
N LYS A 36 -8.50 -7.23 7.50
CA LYS A 36 -9.60 -6.25 7.45
C LYS A 36 -9.12 -4.80 7.28
N TYR A 37 -8.03 -4.41 7.95
CA TYR A 37 -7.50 -3.05 7.84
C TYR A 37 -6.90 -2.80 6.45
N LEU A 38 -6.19 -3.78 5.89
CA LEU A 38 -5.68 -3.69 4.53
C LEU A 38 -6.82 -3.48 3.53
N LEU A 39 -7.90 -4.26 3.65
CA LEU A 39 -9.04 -4.15 2.75
C LEU A 39 -9.72 -2.78 2.83
N ILE A 40 -9.86 -2.21 4.03
CA ILE A 40 -10.46 -0.88 4.25
C ILE A 40 -9.64 0.22 3.55
N PHE A 41 -8.32 0.20 3.67
CA PHE A 41 -7.45 1.22 3.05
C PHE A 41 -7.20 0.99 1.56
N LEU A 42 -7.28 -0.27 1.10
CA LEU A 42 -7.13 -0.61 -0.31
C LEU A 42 -8.42 -0.39 -1.10
N ALA A 43 -9.59 -0.51 -0.45
CA ALA A 43 -10.90 -0.35 -1.08
C ALA A 43 -11.04 0.97 -1.87
N PRO A 44 -10.69 2.16 -1.34
CA PRO A 44 -10.78 3.42 -2.10
C PRO A 44 -10.02 3.40 -3.42
N LEU A 45 -8.82 2.80 -3.45
CA LEU A 45 -8.00 2.68 -4.67
C LEU A 45 -8.63 1.73 -5.69
N VAL A 46 -9.14 0.60 -5.21
CA VAL A 46 -9.78 -0.42 -6.05
C VAL A 46 -11.09 0.11 -6.61
N PHE A 47 -11.95 0.67 -5.77
CA PHE A 47 -13.21 1.28 -6.19
C PHE A 47 -12.97 2.42 -7.18
N ASP A 48 -12.11 3.40 -6.88
CA ASP A 48 -11.78 4.49 -7.82
C ASP A 48 -11.27 3.94 -9.16
N GLY A 49 -10.50 2.86 -9.14
CA GLY A 49 -10.03 2.19 -10.35
C GLY A 49 -11.16 1.58 -11.18
N ILE A 50 -12.02 0.81 -10.53
CA ILE A 50 -13.16 0.13 -11.15
C ILE A 50 -14.14 1.18 -11.71
N PHE A 51 -14.58 2.14 -10.89
CA PHE A 51 -15.52 3.17 -11.33
C PHE A 51 -15.01 3.96 -12.53
N GLN A 52 -13.70 4.23 -12.57
CA GLN A 52 -13.09 4.91 -13.69
C GLN A 52 -12.97 4.03 -14.95
N THR A 53 -12.61 2.74 -14.81
CA THR A 53 -12.53 1.83 -15.98
C THR A 53 -13.90 1.57 -16.60
N PHE A 54 -14.96 1.58 -15.80
CA PHE A 54 -16.35 1.51 -16.28
C PHE A 54 -16.86 2.85 -16.83
N GLY A 55 -16.08 3.93 -16.79
CA GLY A 55 -16.46 5.23 -17.32
C GLY A 55 -17.55 5.95 -16.52
N LEU A 56 -17.84 5.50 -15.29
CA LEU A 56 -18.92 6.01 -14.46
C LEU A 56 -18.67 7.45 -13.99
N TYR A 57 -17.40 7.88 -13.92
CA TYR A 57 -17.02 9.26 -13.67
C TYR A 57 -15.58 9.57 -14.15
N LYS A 58 -15.27 10.84 -14.39
CA LYS A 58 -13.91 11.31 -14.71
C LYS A 58 -13.10 11.53 -13.43
N SER A 59 -12.22 10.59 -13.09
CA SER A 59 -11.32 10.76 -11.95
C SER A 59 -10.28 11.85 -12.17
N SER A 60 -10.26 12.82 -11.26
CA SER A 60 -9.31 13.93 -11.26
C SER A 60 -7.91 13.44 -10.84
N ASN A 61 -6.86 14.11 -11.31
CA ASN A 61 -5.49 13.71 -10.99
C ASN A 61 -5.21 13.72 -9.47
N HIS A 62 -5.86 14.63 -8.73
CA HIS A 62 -5.72 14.71 -7.27
C HIS A 62 -6.29 13.49 -6.57
N ILE A 63 -7.47 13.03 -6.97
CA ILE A 63 -8.13 11.86 -6.37
C ILE A 63 -7.32 10.60 -6.65
N ARG A 64 -6.87 10.41 -7.89
CA ARG A 64 -6.03 9.27 -8.31
C ARG A 64 -4.72 9.19 -7.54
N LEU A 65 -4.13 10.34 -7.23
CA LEU A 65 -2.90 10.43 -6.47
C LEU A 65 -3.15 10.08 -5.00
N PHE A 66 -4.20 10.63 -4.41
CA PHE A 66 -4.55 10.41 -3.00
C PHE A 66 -4.94 8.95 -2.71
N THR A 67 -5.79 8.35 -3.56
CA THR A 67 -6.18 6.93 -3.43
C THR A 67 -4.98 6.02 -3.65
N GLY A 68 -4.08 6.37 -4.58
CA GLY A 68 -2.81 5.68 -4.80
C GLY A 68 -1.92 5.68 -3.57
N ILE A 69 -1.74 6.84 -2.93
CA ILE A 69 -0.90 6.97 -1.72
C ILE A 69 -1.50 6.16 -0.57
N LEU A 70 -2.80 6.28 -0.32
CA LEU A 70 -3.47 5.57 0.78
C LEU A 70 -3.42 4.05 0.61
N GLY A 71 -3.77 3.55 -0.57
CA GLY A 71 -3.77 2.11 -0.81
C GLY A 71 -2.37 1.50 -0.74
N ALA A 72 -1.38 2.16 -1.35
CA ALA A 72 -0.02 1.66 -1.40
C ALA A 72 0.72 1.75 -0.04
N SER A 73 0.49 2.82 0.74
CA SER A 73 1.06 2.94 2.08
C SER A 73 0.54 1.84 3.02
N ALA A 74 -0.77 1.55 2.99
CA ALA A 74 -1.35 0.45 3.75
C ALA A 74 -0.79 -0.92 3.35
N LEU A 75 -0.49 -1.11 2.06
CA LEU A 75 0.12 -2.34 1.56
C LEU A 75 1.51 -2.57 2.17
N VAL A 76 2.34 -1.53 2.27
CA VAL A 76 3.70 -1.61 2.86
C VAL A 76 3.66 -2.07 4.32
N PHE A 77 2.67 -1.60 5.10
CA PHE A 77 2.47 -2.03 6.49
C PHE A 77 2.18 -3.53 6.64
N TYR A 78 1.66 -4.17 5.59
CA TYR A 78 1.42 -5.61 5.54
C TYR A 78 2.61 -6.38 4.93
N PHE A 79 3.25 -5.79 3.91
CA PHE A 79 4.34 -6.43 3.16
C PHE A 79 5.62 -6.55 4.00
N LEU A 80 5.99 -5.53 4.76
CA LEU A 80 7.19 -5.54 5.62
C LEU A 80 7.19 -6.67 6.68
N PRO A 81 6.15 -6.83 7.52
CA PRO A 81 6.15 -7.92 8.50
C PRO A 81 6.07 -9.31 7.85
N LEU A 82 5.44 -9.43 6.67
CA LEU A 82 5.43 -10.67 5.89
C LEU A 82 6.84 -11.03 5.39
N LEU A 83 7.59 -10.05 4.85
CA LEU A 83 8.98 -10.24 4.45
C LEU A 83 9.85 -10.66 5.64
N ASN A 84 9.67 -10.04 6.81
CA ASN A 84 10.38 -10.44 8.02
C ASN A 84 10.05 -11.87 8.46
N GLN A 85 8.78 -12.29 8.36
CA GLN A 85 8.40 -13.67 8.67
C GLN A 85 9.11 -14.65 7.74
N ILE A 86 9.11 -14.37 6.44
CA ILE A 86 9.78 -15.20 5.43
C ILE A 86 11.29 -15.24 5.70
N TYR A 87 11.90 -14.08 5.94
CA TYR A 87 13.34 -13.97 6.25
C TYR A 87 13.73 -14.77 7.50
N ASN A 88 12.96 -14.63 8.59
CA ASN A 88 13.22 -15.38 9.83
C ASN A 88 13.01 -16.88 9.65
N ARG A 89 12.07 -17.30 8.80
CA ARG A 89 11.87 -18.71 8.46
C ARG A 89 13.12 -19.29 7.78
N PHE A 90 13.65 -18.60 6.76
CA PHE A 90 14.89 -19.02 6.10
C PHE A 90 16.10 -19.00 7.03
N LYS A 91 16.17 -18.03 7.94
CA LYS A 91 17.26 -17.96 8.93
C LYS A 91 17.23 -19.13 9.93
N ASN A 92 16.04 -19.59 10.32
CA ASN A 92 15.88 -20.67 11.29
C ASN A 92 16.05 -22.07 10.68
N GLU A 93 16.00 -22.22 9.36
CA GLU A 93 16.26 -23.49 8.67
C GLU A 93 17.75 -23.72 8.36
N LYS A 94 18.62 -22.74 8.65
CA LYS A 94 20.09 -22.87 8.65
C LYS A 94 20.61 -23.02 10.06
#